data_AF-A0A3M3VWR3-F1
#
_entry.id   AF-A0A3M3VWR3-F1
#
_cell.length_a   1.000
_cell.length_b   1.000
_cell.length_c   1.000
_cell.angle_alpha   90.00
_cell.angle_beta   90.00
_cell.angle_gamma   90.00
#
_symmetry.space_group_name_H-M   'P 1'
#
loop_
_entity.id
_entity.type
_entity.pdbx_description
1 polymer ?
#
loop_
_entity_poly.entity_id
_entity_poly.type
_entity_poly.pdbx_seq_one_letter_code
_entity_poly.pdbx_strand_id
1 'polypeptide(L)'
;AAQRRTPEQLDAIRQALDELHRCARLGHDTMKADFEFHRQISLCTANSFFTDVMSQLGSSILPRTRSGFGNITSLHAEDDPGIQQREQETIFDAIVHQDRDAARAAMRLHLINSLLRLRAKD
;
A
#
# COMPACT_ATOMS: atom_id res chain seq x y z
N ALA A 1 -3.04 13.79 2.43
CA ALA A 1 -4.22 12.92 2.42
C ALA A 1 -5.20 13.39 3.48
N ALA A 2 -5.07 12.97 4.75
CA ALA A 2 -6.03 13.25 5.83
C ALA A 2 -6.56 14.71 5.90
N GLN A 3 -5.69 15.72 5.84
CA GLN A 3 -6.09 17.14 5.94
C GLN A 3 -6.51 17.80 4.62
N ARG A 4 -6.24 17.17 3.47
CA ARG A 4 -6.37 17.79 2.14
C ARG A 4 -7.33 17.04 1.20
N ARG A 5 -7.93 15.95 1.68
CA ARG A 5 -8.84 15.13 0.88
C ARG A 5 -10.09 15.92 0.45
N THR A 6 -10.62 15.62 -0.72
CA THR A 6 -12.02 15.93 -1.06
C THR A 6 -12.89 14.68 -0.83
N PRO A 7 -14.23 14.80 -0.77
CA PRO A 7 -15.11 13.63 -0.73
C PRO A 7 -14.86 12.67 -1.90
N GLU A 8 -14.68 13.19 -3.11
CA GLU A 8 -14.44 12.39 -4.32
C GLU A 8 -13.11 11.63 -4.23
N GLN A 9 -12.11 12.23 -3.60
CA GLN A 9 -10.83 11.59 -3.33
C GLN A 9 -10.94 10.47 -2.27
N LEU A 10 -11.80 10.63 -1.25
CA LEU A 10 -12.07 9.56 -0.29
C LEU A 10 -12.74 8.36 -0.97
N ASP A 11 -13.71 8.62 -1.84
CA ASP A 11 -14.38 7.58 -2.61
C ASP A 11 -13.39 6.84 -3.53
N ALA A 12 -12.48 7.57 -4.19
CA ALA A 12 -11.45 6.96 -5.03
C ALA A 12 -10.47 6.09 -4.22
N ILE A 13 -10.06 6.52 -3.03
CA ILE A 13 -9.22 5.70 -2.14
C ILE A 13 -9.98 4.44 -1.70
N ARG A 14 -11.26 4.56 -1.31
CA ARG A 14 -12.10 3.43 -0.90
C ARG A 14 -12.25 2.39 -2.02
N GLN A 15 -12.56 2.84 -3.23
CA GLN A 15 -12.71 1.97 -4.40
C GLN A 15 -11.42 1.19 -4.69
N ALA A 16 -10.26 1.86 -4.63
CA ALA A 16 -8.98 1.21 -4.83
C ALA A 16 -8.68 0.17 -3.72
N LEU A 17 -9.03 0.46 -2.47
CA LEU A 17 -8.87 -0.45 -1.35
C LEU A 17 -9.79 -1.68 -1.46
N ASP A 18 -11.05 -1.48 -1.86
CA ASP A 18 -12.00 -2.57 -2.08
C ASP A 18 -11.55 -3.51 -3.19
N GLU A 19 -11.02 -2.95 -4.29
CA GLU A 19 -10.47 -3.73 -5.40
C GLU A 19 -9.24 -4.53 -4.95
N LEU A 20 -8.37 -3.95 -4.14
CA LEU A 20 -7.22 -4.64 -3.56
C LEU A 20 -7.66 -5.83 -2.69
N HIS A 21 -8.61 -5.61 -1.79
CA HIS A 21 -9.17 -6.67 -0.95
C HIS A 21 -9.90 -7.75 -1.76
N ARG A 22 -10.57 -7.36 -2.84
CA ARG A 22 -11.22 -8.29 -3.76
C ARG A 22 -10.19 -9.17 -4.48
N CYS A 23 -9.14 -8.57 -5.04
CA CYS A 23 -8.06 -9.30 -5.70
C CYS A 23 -7.37 -10.27 -4.73
N ALA A 24 -7.06 -9.81 -3.51
CA ALA A 24 -6.45 -10.65 -2.47
C ALA A 24 -7.34 -11.85 -2.11
N ARG A 25 -8.63 -11.63 -1.87
CA ARG A 25 -9.60 -12.70 -1.55
C ARG A 25 -9.76 -13.72 -2.67
N LEU A 26 -9.66 -13.28 -3.93
CA LEU A 26 -9.76 -14.15 -5.10
C LEU A 26 -8.43 -14.81 -5.49
N GLY A 27 -7.33 -14.51 -4.78
CA GLY A 27 -5.99 -14.98 -5.14
C GLY A 27 -5.46 -14.41 -6.46
N HIS A 28 -6.02 -13.28 -6.92
CA HIS A 28 -5.56 -12.59 -8.11
C HIS A 28 -4.31 -11.74 -7.81
N ASP A 29 -3.60 -11.33 -8.87
CA ASP A 29 -2.50 -10.38 -8.75
C ASP A 29 -2.98 -9.06 -8.13
N THR A 30 -2.47 -8.74 -6.95
CA THR A 30 -2.80 -7.54 -6.17
C THR A 30 -1.91 -6.34 -6.51
N MET A 31 -0.81 -6.52 -7.25
CA MET A 31 0.21 -5.49 -7.43
C MET A 31 -0.34 -4.20 -8.04
N LYS A 32 -1.23 -4.33 -9.04
CA LYS A 32 -1.86 -3.17 -9.68
C LYS A 32 -2.82 -2.44 -8.75
N ALA A 33 -3.61 -3.18 -7.98
CA ALA A 33 -4.59 -2.61 -7.06
C ALA A 33 -3.90 -1.94 -5.85
N ASP A 34 -2.83 -2.55 -5.34
CA ASP A 34 -2.01 -1.99 -4.26
C ASP A 34 -1.33 -0.68 -4.70
N PHE A 35 -0.76 -0.66 -5.91
CA PHE A 35 -0.19 0.56 -6.48
C PHE A 35 -1.24 1.68 -6.61
N GLU A 36 -2.43 1.36 -7.11
CA GLU A 36 -3.49 2.35 -7.29
C GLU A 36 -3.99 2.92 -5.95
N PHE A 37 -4.12 2.09 -4.91
CA PHE A 37 -4.46 2.53 -3.55
C PHE A 37 -3.46 3.59 -3.04
N HIS A 38 -2.16 3.29 -3.11
CA HIS A 38 -1.13 4.23 -2.68
C HIS A 38 -1.06 5.49 -3.55
N ARG A 39 -1.30 5.34 -4.86
CA ARG A 39 -1.37 6.48 -5.79
C ARG A 39 -2.50 7.43 -5.39
N GLN A 40 -3.70 6.94 -5.09
CA GLN A 40 -4.83 7.79 -4.67
C GLN A 40 -4.53 8.57 -3.39
N ILE A 41 -3.92 7.92 -2.38
CA ILE A 41 -3.49 8.59 -1.15
C ILE A 41 -2.48 9.72 -1.44
N SER A 42 -1.59 9.48 -2.39
CA SER A 42 -0.53 10.42 -2.79
C SER A 42 -1.07 11.63 -3.53
N LEU A 43 -2.07 11.44 -4.40
CA LEU A 43 -2.79 12.54 -5.05
C LEU A 43 -3.44 13.48 -4.01
N CYS A 44 -3.88 12.93 -2.88
CA CYS A 44 -4.47 13.69 -1.78
C CYS A 44 -3.47 14.45 -0.91
N THR A 45 -2.16 14.19 -1.01
CA THR A 45 -1.14 14.94 -0.22
C THR A 45 -0.59 16.13 -0.99
N ALA A 46 -0.67 16.13 -2.32
CA ALA A 46 0.10 17.03 -3.21
C ALA A 46 1.59 17.10 -2.80
N ASN A 47 2.11 16.02 -2.21
CA ASN A 47 3.44 15.95 -1.64
C ASN A 47 4.17 14.76 -2.30
N SER A 48 5.33 15.05 -2.88
CA SER A 48 6.26 14.12 -3.55
C SER A 48 6.84 13.04 -2.63
N PHE A 49 6.38 12.94 -1.39
CA PHE A 49 6.71 11.86 -0.44
C PHE A 49 6.54 10.45 -1.05
N PHE A 50 5.57 10.25 -1.95
CA PHE A 50 5.42 9.00 -2.70
C PHE A 50 6.60 8.75 -3.65
N THR A 51 7.08 9.79 -4.32
CA THR A 51 8.24 9.73 -5.21
C THR A 51 9.52 9.41 -4.44
N ASP A 52 9.70 10.00 -3.27
CA ASP A 52 10.90 9.77 -2.43
C ASP A 52 10.89 8.37 -1.79
N VAL A 53 9.75 7.90 -1.29
CA VAL A 53 9.61 6.56 -0.70
C VAL A 53 9.68 5.46 -1.75
N MET A 54 9.04 5.64 -2.92
CA MET A 54 9.19 4.70 -4.05
C MET A 54 10.62 4.73 -4.64
N SER A 55 11.31 5.88 -4.64
CA SER A 55 12.71 5.96 -5.10
C SER A 55 13.67 5.29 -4.12
N GLN A 56 13.46 5.42 -2.81
CA GLN A 56 14.26 4.72 -1.80
C GLN A 56 13.99 3.22 -1.79
N LEU A 57 12.73 2.80 -1.97
CA LEU A 57 12.37 1.38 -2.15
C LEU A 57 12.94 0.82 -3.45
N GLY A 58 12.84 1.53 -4.57
CA GLY A 58 13.41 1.13 -5.86
C GLY A 58 14.95 1.08 -5.87
N SER A 59 15.62 1.96 -5.11
CA SER A 59 17.09 1.99 -5.03
C SER A 59 17.69 0.92 -4.12
N SER A 60 16.95 0.39 -3.14
CA SER A 60 17.41 -0.71 -2.27
C SER A 60 16.91 -2.09 -2.71
N ILE A 61 15.91 -2.17 -3.58
CA ILE A 61 15.26 -3.44 -3.99
C ILE A 61 15.64 -3.86 -5.43
N LEU A 62 16.21 -2.98 -6.25
CA LEU A 62 16.60 -3.33 -7.63
C LEU A 62 18.13 -3.52 -7.78
N PRO A 63 18.65 -4.75 -7.85
CA PRO A 63 19.74 -4.98 -8.78
C PRO A 63 19.21 -4.63 -10.17
N ARG A 64 19.99 -3.86 -10.94
CA ARG A 64 19.68 -3.45 -12.31
C ARG A 64 19.60 -4.65 -13.26
N THR A 65 18.58 -5.49 -13.17
CA THR A 65 18.32 -6.54 -14.15
C THR A 65 16.83 -6.70 -14.37
N ARG A 66 16.39 -5.96 -15.40
CA ARG A 66 15.24 -6.20 -16.25
C ARG A 66 15.14 -7.69 -16.63
N SER A 67 14.32 -8.47 -15.94
CA SER A 67 13.59 -9.64 -16.46
C SER A 67 12.69 -10.25 -15.38
N GLY A 68 11.37 -10.21 -15.61
CA GLY A 68 10.42 -11.19 -15.07
C GLY A 68 10.21 -11.23 -13.54
N PHE A 69 9.55 -10.23 -12.97
CA PHE A 69 8.80 -10.43 -11.72
C PHE A 69 7.40 -10.98 -12.06
N GLY A 70 7.39 -12.17 -12.67
CA GLY A 70 6.21 -13.03 -12.68
C GLY A 70 6.24 -13.85 -11.40
N ASN A 71 5.12 -13.89 -10.69
CA ASN A 71 4.88 -14.66 -9.46
C ASN A 71 5.45 -14.05 -8.17
N ILE A 72 4.80 -12.98 -7.68
CA ILE A 72 4.84 -12.64 -6.23
C ILE A 72 3.56 -13.15 -5.54
N THR A 73 2.99 -14.23 -6.06
CA THR A 73 1.87 -14.98 -5.48
C THR A 73 2.40 -16.31 -4.97
N SER A 74 3.30 -16.26 -3.99
CA SER A 74 3.69 -17.46 -3.23
C SER A 74 3.64 -17.15 -1.74
N LEU A 75 2.49 -17.53 -1.18
CA LEU A 75 2.22 -18.03 0.16
C LEU A 75 3.46 -18.19 1.06
N HIS A 76 3.58 -17.34 2.08
CA HIS A 76 4.07 -17.81 3.38
C HIS A 76 2.87 -18.16 4.24
N ALA A 77 2.87 -19.36 4.79
CA ALA A 77 1.80 -19.91 5.62
C ALA A 77 1.58 -19.19 6.96
N GLU A 78 2.30 -18.09 7.23
CA GLU A 78 2.24 -17.33 8.49
C GLU A 78 1.86 -15.85 8.29
N ASP A 79 1.70 -15.38 7.05
CA ASP A 79 1.14 -14.05 6.76
C ASP A 79 -0.39 -14.18 6.69
N ASP A 80 -1.09 -13.99 7.83
CA ASP A 80 -2.56 -13.91 7.84
C ASP A 80 -2.97 -12.76 6.91
N PRO A 81 -3.62 -13.02 5.76
CA PRO A 81 -4.07 -11.96 4.84
C PRO A 81 -4.98 -10.95 5.55
N GLY A 82 -5.65 -11.36 6.63
CA GLY A 82 -6.41 -10.48 7.50
C GLY A 82 -5.57 -9.38 8.17
N ILE A 83 -4.29 -9.61 8.47
CA ILE A 83 -3.40 -8.58 9.04
C ILE A 83 -3.16 -7.46 8.02
N GLN A 84 -2.84 -7.81 6.78
CA GLN A 84 -2.56 -6.82 5.74
C GLN A 84 -3.81 -5.99 5.42
N GLN A 85 -4.97 -6.63 5.32
CA GLN A 85 -6.23 -5.92 5.15
C GLN A 85 -6.50 -4.97 6.32
N ARG A 86 -6.29 -5.41 7.58
CA ARG A 86 -6.45 -4.55 8.77
C ARG A 86 -5.50 -3.35 8.76
N GLU A 87 -4.25 -3.52 8.33
CA GLU A 87 -3.28 -2.42 8.18
C GLU A 87 -3.79 -1.37 7.17
N GLN A 88 -4.29 -1.83 6.02
CA GLN A 88 -4.77 -0.97 4.95
C GLN A 88 -6.07 -0.23 5.33
N GLU A 89 -7.00 -0.92 6.00
CA GLU A 89 -8.21 -0.29 6.57
C GLU A 89 -7.83 0.77 7.62
N THR A 90 -6.85 0.48 8.49
CA THR A 90 -6.39 1.45 9.50
C THR A 90 -5.86 2.74 8.85
N ILE A 91 -5.17 2.63 7.72
CA ILE A 91 -4.71 3.80 6.95
C ILE A 91 -5.91 4.59 6.41
N PHE A 92 -6.88 3.91 5.81
CA PHE A 92 -8.08 4.53 5.26
C PHE A 92 -8.88 5.25 6.35
N ASP A 93 -9.15 4.59 7.48
CA ASP A 93 -9.88 5.16 8.60
C ASP A 93 -9.19 6.43 9.14
N ALA A 94 -7.87 6.42 9.29
CA ALA A 94 -7.14 7.60 9.72
C ALA A 94 -7.29 8.78 8.72
N ILE A 95 -7.37 8.49 7.42
CA ILE A 95 -7.62 9.51 6.38
C ILE A 95 -9.06 10.03 6.46
N VAL A 96 -10.05 9.16 6.69
CA VAL A 96 -11.46 9.53 6.86
C VAL A 96 -11.65 10.46 8.06
N HIS A 97 -11.06 10.11 9.21
CA HIS A 97 -11.09 10.92 10.44
C HIS A 97 -10.21 12.17 10.37
N GLN A 98 -9.54 12.42 9.25
CA GLN A 98 -8.62 13.53 9.04
C GLN A 98 -7.47 13.59 10.06
N ASP A 99 -7.14 12.46 10.67
CA ASP A 99 -6.03 12.34 11.60
C ASP A 99 -4.71 12.14 10.83
N ARG A 100 -4.00 13.25 10.65
CA ARG A 100 -2.73 13.26 9.92
C ARG A 100 -1.67 12.36 10.59
N ASP A 101 -1.61 12.38 11.91
CA ASP A 101 -0.53 11.74 12.63
C ASP A 101 -0.77 10.23 12.73
N ALA A 102 -2.03 9.82 12.93
CA ALA A 102 -2.43 8.42 12.82
C ALA A 102 -2.20 7.88 11.40
N ALA A 103 -2.61 8.62 10.35
CA ALA A 103 -2.42 8.18 8.97
C ALA A 103 -0.93 8.02 8.63
N ARG A 104 -0.08 8.94 9.14
CA ARG A 104 1.38 8.86 8.96
C ARG A 104 1.97 7.66 9.70
N ALA A 105 1.54 7.40 10.93
CA ALA A 105 2.02 6.26 11.72
C ALA A 105 1.62 4.93 11.09
N ALA A 106 0.35 4.79 10.70
CA ALA A 106 -0.18 3.59 10.05
C ALA A 106 0.53 3.28 8.72
N MET A 107 0.72 4.29 7.87
CA MET A 107 1.44 4.13 6.59
C MET A 107 2.91 3.70 6.81
N ARG A 108 3.59 4.28 7.80
CA ARG A 108 4.97 3.88 8.14
C ARG A 108 5.06 2.43 8.59
N LEU A 109 4.15 2.01 9.47
CA LEU A 109 4.10 0.63 9.95
C LEU A 109 3.82 -0.34 8.79
N HIS A 110 2.83 -0.02 7.94
CA HIS A 110 2.50 -0.82 6.77
C HIS A 110 3.71 -1.03 5.84
N LEU A 111 4.45 0.04 5.53
CA LEU A 111 5.64 -0.05 4.68
C LEU A 111 6.77 -0.87 5.31
N ILE A 112 7.01 -0.72 6.62
CA ILE A 112 7.99 -1.54 7.36
C ILE A 112 7.60 -3.01 7.32
N ASN A 113 6.33 -3.33 7.58
CA ASN A 113 5.84 -4.70 7.56
C ASN A 113 5.95 -5.30 6.16
N SER A 114 5.61 -4.53 5.11
CA SER A 114 5.77 -4.96 3.72
C SER A 114 7.23 -5.20 3.34
N LEU A 115 8.16 -4.41 3.87
CA LEU A 115 9.61 -4.62 3.70
C LEU A 115 10.13 -5.87 4.42
N LEU A 116 9.71 -6.09 5.67
CA LEU A 116 10.10 -7.28 6.44
C LEU A 116 9.60 -8.55 5.73
N ARG A 117 8.37 -8.52 5.22
CA ARG A 117 7.78 -9.62 4.42
C ARG A 117 8.54 -9.88 3.11
N LEU A 118 9.05 -8.84 2.46
CA LEU A 118 9.88 -9.02 1.26
C LEU A 118 11.22 -9.66 1.58
N ARG A 119 11.87 -9.26 2.68
CA ARG A 119 13.17 -9.83 3.10
C ARG A 119 13.08 -11.25 3.65
N ALA A 120 11.94 -11.66 4.19
CA ALA A 120 11.71 -13.03 4.63
C ALA A 120 11.50 -14.02 3.47
N LYS A 121 11.40 -13.52 2.24
CA LYS A 121 11.24 -14.31 0.99
C LYS A 121 12.58 -14.58 0.28
N ASP A 122 13.66 -13.93 0.70
CA ASP A 122 15.04 -14.16 0.21
C ASP A 122 15.77 -15.19 1.09
#